data_AF-A0A3S2VS90-F1
#
_entry.id   AF-A0A3S2VS90-F1
#
_cell.length_a   1.000
_cell.length_b   1.000
_cell.length_c   1.000
_cell.angle_alpha   90.00
_cell.angle_beta   90.00
_cell.angle_gamma   90.00
#
_symmetry.space_group_name_H-M   'P 1'
#
loop_
_entity.id
_entity.type
_entity.pdbx_description
1 polymer ?
#
loop_
_entity_poly.entity_id
_entity_poly.type
_entity_poly.pdbx_seq_one_letter_code
_entity_poly.pdbx_strand_id
1 'polypeptide(L)'
;MGGTSIWHWVVVGVIVMLLFGRGKVSDLMGDVAKGIKAFKKGMADDEQTPAAAPPPAPPVSANEPVRTLPPHTEPVPAATPVDRKVG
;
A
#
# COMPACT_ATOMS: atom_id res chain seq x y z
N MET A 1 -29.27 -37.30 -1.89
CA MET A 1 -27.92 -37.62 -1.39
C MET A 1 -27.29 -36.30 -0.91
N GLY A 2 -27.79 -35.79 0.22
CA GLY A 2 -27.45 -34.46 0.74
C GLY A 2 -26.02 -34.46 1.26
N GLY A 3 -25.13 -33.84 0.49
CA GLY A 3 -23.71 -33.73 0.79
C GLY A 3 -23.51 -33.22 2.22
N THR A 4 -22.75 -34.01 2.98
CA THR A 4 -22.11 -33.69 4.26
C THR A 4 -22.44 -32.29 4.78
N SER A 5 -23.49 -32.24 5.61
CA SER A 5 -24.01 -31.06 6.30
C SER A 5 -22.91 -30.09 6.69
N ILE A 6 -23.15 -28.78 6.54
CA ILE A 6 -22.25 -27.67 6.91
C ILE A 6 -21.59 -27.89 8.29
N TRP A 7 -22.31 -28.57 9.19
CA TRP A 7 -21.83 -29.01 10.49
C TRP A 7 -20.56 -29.87 10.47
N HIS A 8 -20.40 -30.76 9.49
CA HIS A 8 -19.20 -31.59 9.31
C HIS A 8 -17.97 -30.74 8.99
N TRP A 9 -18.11 -29.74 8.12
CA TRP A 9 -17.02 -28.83 7.77
C TRP A 9 -16.54 -27.99 8.95
N VAL A 10 -17.46 -27.59 9.86
CA VAL A 10 -17.10 -26.92 11.11
C VAL A 10 -16.27 -27.85 12.00
N VAL A 11 -16.69 -29.10 12.19
CA VAL A 11 -15.95 -30.09 13.00
C VAL A 11 -14.58 -30.38 12.41
N VAL A 12 -14.48 -30.55 11.08
CA VAL A 12 -13.19 -30.74 10.39
C VAL A 12 -12.28 -29.52 10.57
N GLY A 13 -12.82 -28.30 10.43
CA GLY A 13 -12.07 -27.06 10.64
C GLY A 13 -11.49 -26.96 12.06
N VAL A 14 -12.25 -27.36 13.07
CA VAL A 14 -11.77 -27.40 14.47
C VAL A 14 -10.62 -28.40 14.63
N ILE A 15 -10.76 -29.61 14.09
CA ILE A 15 -9.72 -30.65 14.17
C ILE A 15 -8.44 -30.17 13.48
N VAL A 16 -8.54 -29.60 12.27
CA VAL A 16 -7.37 -29.05 11.55
C VAL A 16 -6.73 -27.91 12.35
N MET A 17 -7.53 -27.01 12.95
CA MET A 17 -7.01 -25.94 13.80
C MET A 17 -6.29 -26.48 15.04
N LEU A 18 -6.73 -27.60 15.62
CA LEU A 18 -6.06 -28.25 16.75
C LEU A 18 -4.76 -28.94 16.34
N LEU A 19 -4.72 -29.63 15.19
CA LEU A 19 -3.50 -30.30 14.70
C LEU A 19 -2.42 -29.31 14.28
N PHE A 20 -2.80 -28.25 13.57
CA PHE A 20 -1.85 -27.25 13.06
C PHE A 20 -1.59 -26.13 14.07
N GLY A 21 -2.48 -25.93 15.04
CA GLY A 21 -2.42 -24.84 16.02
C GLY A 21 -2.74 -23.47 15.41
N ARG A 22 -3.16 -22.53 16.26
CA ARG A 22 -3.56 -21.17 15.84
C ARG A 22 -2.41 -20.37 15.20
N GLY A 23 -1.17 -20.60 15.63
CA GLY A 23 -0.01 -19.86 15.15
C GLY A 23 0.32 -20.11 13.67
N LYS A 24 0.28 -21.37 13.22
CA LYS A 24 0.64 -21.73 11.84
C LYS A 24 -0.48 -21.46 10.85
N VAL A 25 -1.72 -21.70 11.25
CA VAL A 25 -2.89 -21.40 10.40
C VAL A 25 -3.01 -19.90 10.18
N SER A 26 -2.86 -19.05 11.19
CA SER A 26 -2.96 -17.59 11.01
C SER A 26 -1.86 -17.01 10.12
N ASP A 27 -0.63 -17.51 10.20
CA ASP A 27 0.50 -17.07 9.38
C ASP A 27 0.28 -17.41 7.90
N LEU A 28 -0.08 -18.68 7.62
CA LEU A 28 -0.39 -19.16 6.28
C LEU A 28 -1.65 -18.51 5.70
N MET A 29 -2.71 -18.34 6.50
CA MET A 29 -3.93 -17.67 6.05
C MET A 29 -3.65 -16.18 5.77
N GLY A 30 -2.75 -15.54 6.52
CA GLY A 30 -2.30 -14.18 6.27
C GLY A 30 -1.65 -14.02 4.89
N ASP A 31 -0.74 -14.93 4.51
CA ASP A 31 -0.06 -14.87 3.22
C ASP A 31 -0.97 -15.27 2.05
N VAL A 32 -1.83 -16.27 2.25
CA VAL A 32 -2.88 -16.62 1.27
C VAL A 32 -3.87 -15.46 1.09
N ALA A 33 -4.27 -14.79 2.17
CA ALA A 33 -5.17 -13.63 2.10
C ALA A 33 -4.52 -12.45 1.37
N LYS A 34 -3.22 -12.17 1.59
CA LYS A 34 -2.49 -11.15 0.82
C LYS A 34 -2.44 -11.48 -0.66
N GLY A 35 -2.16 -12.74 -1.02
CA GLY A 35 -2.12 -13.20 -2.42
C GLY A 35 -3.47 -13.05 -3.11
N ILE A 36 -4.56 -13.51 -2.48
CA ILE A 36 -5.92 -13.39 -3.01
C ILE A 36 -6.36 -11.92 -3.09
N LYS A 37 -6.00 -11.08 -2.11
CA LYS A 37 -6.32 -9.65 -2.11
C LYS A 37 -5.56 -8.89 -3.21
N ALA A 38 -4.29 -9.22 -3.44
CA ALA A 38 -3.49 -8.65 -4.52
C ALA A 38 -4.02 -9.08 -5.90
N PHE A 39 -4.43 -10.35 -6.05
CA PHE A 39 -5.05 -10.86 -7.26
C PHE A 39 -6.39 -10.17 -7.54
N LYS A 40 -7.25 -10.05 -6.52
CA LYS A 40 -8.54 -9.35 -6.66
C LYS A 40 -8.35 -7.85 -6.90
N LYS A 41 -7.37 -7.22 -6.26
CA LYS A 41 -7.05 -5.81 -6.52
C LYS A 41 -6.50 -5.61 -7.92
N GLY A 42 -5.61 -6.48 -8.41
CA GLY A 42 -5.10 -6.42 -9.79
C GLY A 42 -6.19 -6.61 -10.84
N MET A 43 -7.13 -7.53 -10.61
CA MET A 43 -8.30 -7.69 -11.50
C MET A 43 -9.29 -6.52 -11.42
N ALA A 44 -9.47 -5.93 -10.23
CA ALA A 44 -10.35 -4.77 -10.06
C ALA A 44 -9.72 -3.46 -10.59
N ASP A 45 -8.39 -3.34 -10.59
CA ASP A 45 -7.65 -2.19 -11.14
C ASP A 45 -7.79 -2.14 -12.68
N ASP A 46 -7.92 -3.31 -13.33
CA ASP A 46 -8.18 -3.45 -14.77
C ASP A 46 -9.59 -2.96 -15.17
N GLU A 47 -10.58 -3.09 -14.27
CA GLU A 47 -11.96 -2.63 -14.50
C GLU A 47 -12.29 -1.24 -13.93
N GLN A 48 -11.56 -0.76 -12.92
CA GLN A 48 -11.82 0.52 -12.25
C GLN A 48 -10.52 1.22 -11.85
N THR A 49 -10.07 2.20 -12.65
CA THR A 49 -9.33 3.33 -12.05
C THR A 49 -10.36 4.18 -11.31
N PRO A 50 -10.25 4.39 -9.98
CA PRO A 50 -9.25 5.33 -9.48
C PRO A 50 -8.64 5.03 -8.10
N ALA A 51 -7.53 5.74 -7.87
CA ALA A 51 -6.90 6.10 -6.60
C ALA A 51 -6.22 4.97 -5.80
N ALA A 52 -4.90 4.90 -5.99
CA ALA A 52 -3.98 4.60 -4.91
C ALA A 52 -4.47 5.25 -3.60
N ALA A 53 -4.82 4.42 -2.62
CA ALA A 53 -4.80 4.88 -1.24
C ALA A 53 -3.37 5.35 -0.98
N PRO A 54 -3.13 6.64 -0.66
CA PRO A 54 -1.82 7.07 -0.23
C PRO A 54 -1.45 6.21 0.99
N PRO A 55 -0.18 5.78 1.13
CA PRO A 55 0.26 5.26 2.42
C PRO A 55 -0.11 6.28 3.49
N PRO A 56 -0.58 5.85 4.69
CA PRO A 56 -0.82 6.78 5.77
C PRO A 56 0.48 7.54 6.01
N ALA A 57 0.48 8.82 5.63
CA ALA A 57 1.59 9.70 5.94
C ALA A 57 1.82 9.60 7.46
N PRO A 58 3.06 9.46 7.93
CA PRO A 58 3.34 9.53 9.35
C PRO A 58 2.69 10.80 9.90
N PRO A 59 2.02 10.77 11.07
CA PRO A 59 1.47 11.98 11.66
C PRO A 59 2.62 12.96 11.79
N VAL A 60 2.57 14.02 10.99
CA VAL A 60 3.45 15.18 11.16
C VAL A 60 3.02 15.78 12.48
N SER A 61 3.64 15.30 13.55
CA SER A 61 3.35 15.73 14.91
C SER A 61 3.79 17.17 15.03
N ALA A 62 2.82 18.04 15.29
CA ALA A 62 2.87 19.49 15.26
C ALA A 62 3.72 20.11 16.41
N ASN A 63 4.98 19.70 16.56
CA ASN A 63 5.80 20.10 17.70
C ASN A 63 7.25 20.47 17.38
N GLU A 64 7.55 20.94 16.16
CA GLU A 64 8.82 21.64 15.91
C GLU A 64 8.59 23.16 15.89
N PRO A 65 9.04 23.89 16.93
CA PRO A 65 8.96 25.35 16.95
C PRO A 65 9.94 25.90 15.91
N VAL A 66 9.42 26.66 14.95
CA VAL A 66 10.04 27.85 14.34
C VAL A 66 11.57 27.75 14.15
N ARG A 67 12.00 27.30 12.97
CA ARG A 67 13.22 27.83 12.34
C ARG A 67 12.85 28.62 11.11
N THR A 68 12.45 29.86 11.37
CA THR A 68 12.56 30.98 10.44
C THR A 68 14.02 31.04 9.93
N LEU A 69 14.29 30.61 8.71
CA LEU A 69 15.42 31.14 7.96
C LEU A 69 14.89 32.21 6.98
N PRO A 70 15.42 33.45 7.04
CA PRO A 70 14.93 34.57 6.24
C PRO A 70 15.09 34.33 4.73
N PRO A 71 14.23 34.97 3.89
CA PRO A 71 14.31 34.86 2.45
C PRO A 71 15.61 35.50 1.97
N HIS A 72 16.56 34.69 1.52
CA HIS A 72 17.71 35.19 0.77
C HIS A 72 17.32 35.28 -0.71
N THR A 73 17.01 36.52 -1.13
CA THR A 73 17.55 37.18 -2.33
C THR A 73 18.18 36.24 -3.37
N GLU A 74 17.56 36.11 -4.55
CA GLU A 74 17.96 36.88 -5.75
C GLU A 74 17.09 36.49 -6.97
N PRO A 75 16.53 37.47 -7.72
CA PRO A 75 15.89 37.22 -8.99
C PRO A 75 16.99 36.98 -10.03
N VAL A 76 17.13 35.76 -10.55
CA VAL A 76 18.00 35.51 -11.71
C VAL A 76 17.32 36.12 -12.93
N PRO A 77 17.85 37.24 -13.47
CA PRO A 77 17.27 37.89 -14.62
C PRO A 77 17.51 37.06 -15.87
N ALA A 78 16.55 37.17 -16.77
CA ALA A 78 16.54 36.60 -18.09
C ALA A 78 17.78 36.92 -18.92
N ALA A 79 18.06 35.97 -19.82
CA ALA A 79 18.65 36.17 -21.14
C ALA A 79 20.09 36.69 -21.22
N THR A 80 20.95 35.85 -21.80
CA THR A 80 21.98 36.36 -22.71
C THR A 80 22.03 35.44 -23.93
N PRO A 81 21.77 35.97 -25.15
CA PRO A 81 21.76 35.19 -26.37
C PRO A 81 23.20 34.79 -26.74
N VAL A 82 23.35 33.55 -27.21
CA VAL A 82 24.59 32.99 -27.73
C VAL A 82 24.99 33.76 -29.00
N ASP A 83 26.09 34.51 -28.89
CA ASP A 83 26.72 35.32 -29.93
C ASP A 83 27.23 34.42 -31.06
N ARG A 84 26.58 34.50 -32.23
CA ARG A 84 27.00 33.87 -33.49
C ARG A 84 27.84 34.88 -34.27
N LYS A 85 29.13 34.97 -33.95
CA LYS A 85 30.08 35.78 -34.73
C LYS A 85 30.79 34.91 -35.77
N VAL A 86 30.50 35.26 -37.01
CA VAL A 86 31.09 34.81 -38.27
C VAL A 86 32.62 34.82 -38.23
N GLY A 87 33.21 33.72 -38.68
CA GLY A 87 34.59 33.59 -39.16
C GLY A 87 34.57 32.77 -40.44
#